data_AF-A0A424Y1R4-F1
#
_entry.id   AF-A0A424Y1R4-F1
#
_cell.length_a   1.000
_cell.length_b   1.000
_cell.length_c   1.000
_cell.angle_alpha   90.00
_cell.angle_beta   90.00
_cell.angle_gamma   90.00
#
_symmetry.space_group_name_H-M   'P 1'
#
loop_
_entity.id
_entity.type
_entity.pdbx_description
1 polymer ?
#
loop_
_entity_poly.entity_id
_entity_poly.type
_entity_poly.pdbx_seq_one_letter_code
_entity_poly.pdbx_strand_id
1 'polypeptide(L)'
;MLQRQVNAGENISATTLQKVWEKTENLENTFMPGRHVHYPGLVSQLIILEKSLPLEFRTRVFSAGEDAIIKALSREPADAFAWARLCWFEILQNGPGENSLNALKMSVYTAPAKRSLIFWRLEMLALHINDWNTEIESLVRRQIEYAWKISPRRTASWAASSELTEMLRDVLSLKDQQRLDNILD
;
A
#
# COMPACT_ATOMS: atom_id res chain seq x y z
N MET A 1 -4.94 -10.65 16.68
CA MET A 1 -6.22 -9.93 16.91
C MET A 1 -6.28 -8.67 16.04
N LEU A 2 -5.38 -7.71 16.22
CA LEU A 2 -5.36 -6.44 15.47
C LEU A 2 -5.51 -6.57 13.94
N GLN A 3 -4.68 -7.40 13.27
CA GLN A 3 -4.76 -7.59 11.82
C GLN A 3 -6.15 -8.03 11.34
N ARG A 4 -6.85 -8.84 12.15
CA ARG A 4 -8.21 -9.28 11.83
C ARG A 4 -9.20 -8.11 11.92
N GLN A 5 -9.05 -7.27 12.93
CA GLN A 5 -9.90 -6.08 13.13
C GLN A 5 -9.69 -5.07 12.00
N VAL A 6 -8.43 -4.81 11.62
CA VAL A 6 -8.08 -3.98 10.46
C VAL A 6 -8.71 -4.54 9.18
N ASN A 7 -8.58 -5.85 8.94
CA ASN A 7 -9.16 -6.49 7.76
C ASN A 7 -10.71 -6.48 7.77
N ALA A 8 -11.33 -6.41 8.95
CA ALA A 8 -12.77 -6.30 9.12
C ALA A 8 -13.27 -4.84 9.02
N GLY A 9 -12.37 -3.86 8.92
CA GLY A 9 -12.72 -2.44 8.94
C GLY A 9 -13.24 -1.97 10.30
N GLU A 10 -12.90 -2.68 11.38
CA GLU A 10 -13.28 -2.26 12.74
C GLU A 10 -12.56 -0.98 13.13
N ASN A 11 -13.27 -0.07 13.80
CA ASN A 11 -12.66 1.11 14.39
C ASN A 11 -11.85 0.71 15.64
N ILE A 12 -10.54 0.96 15.61
CA ILE A 12 -9.63 0.62 16.70
C ILE A 12 -9.34 1.90 17.49
N SER A 13 -9.72 1.93 18.77
CA SER A 13 -9.56 3.13 19.59
C SER A 13 -8.09 3.54 19.76
N ALA A 14 -7.83 4.84 19.87
CA ALA A 14 -6.51 5.41 20.13
C ALA A 14 -5.80 4.75 21.35
N THR A 15 -6.53 4.51 22.44
CA THR A 15 -6.00 3.81 23.62
C THR A 15 -5.59 2.37 23.31
N THR A 16 -6.32 1.68 22.43
CA THR A 16 -5.96 0.32 22.00
C THR A 16 -4.69 0.36 21.14
N LEU A 17 -4.59 1.32 20.21
CA LEU A 17 -3.39 1.49 19.38
C LEU A 17 -2.15 1.78 20.23
N GLN A 18 -2.23 2.66 21.23
CA GLN A 18 -1.14 2.92 22.17
C GLN A 18 -0.69 1.66 22.93
N LYS A 19 -1.64 0.92 23.52
CA LYS A 19 -1.35 -0.34 24.24
C LYS A 19 -0.74 -1.41 23.34
N VAL A 20 -1.15 -1.46 22.08
CA VAL A 20 -0.57 -2.37 21.10
C VAL A 20 0.85 -1.93 20.76
N TRP A 21 1.06 -0.63 20.52
CA TRP A 21 2.37 -0.07 20.24
C TRP A 21 3.38 -0.36 21.34
N GLU A 22 3.03 -0.12 22.61
CA GLU A 22 3.88 -0.43 23.78
C GLU A 22 4.30 -1.90 23.84
N LYS A 23 3.48 -2.82 23.30
CA LYS A 23 3.79 -4.25 23.26
C LYS A 23 4.59 -4.67 22.03
N THR A 24 4.55 -3.85 20.98
CA THR A 24 5.17 -4.17 19.69
C THR A 24 6.44 -3.39 19.42
N GLU A 25 6.63 -2.23 20.07
CA GLU A 25 7.86 -1.46 19.93
C GLU A 25 9.05 -2.33 20.34
N ASN A 26 10.10 -2.36 19.52
CA ASN A 26 11.29 -3.18 19.66
C ASN A 26 11.14 -4.67 19.31
N LEU A 27 9.98 -5.16 18.87
CA LEU A 27 9.86 -6.55 18.40
C LEU A 27 10.78 -6.84 17.22
N GLU A 28 11.09 -5.85 16.40
CA GLU A 28 12.05 -5.94 15.31
C GLU A 28 13.48 -6.25 15.79
N ASN A 29 13.81 -5.97 17.06
CA ASN A 29 15.11 -6.30 17.64
C ASN A 29 15.15 -7.73 18.21
N THR A 30 14.02 -8.42 18.27
CA THR A 30 13.95 -9.81 18.73
C THR A 30 14.19 -10.79 17.58
N PHE A 31 14.62 -12.01 17.89
CA PHE A 31 14.83 -13.10 16.91
C PHE A 31 13.53 -13.84 16.56
N MET A 32 12.35 -13.24 16.75
CA MET A 32 11.09 -13.92 16.43
C MET A 32 10.94 -14.07 14.91
N PRO A 33 10.86 -15.29 14.36
CA PRO A 33 10.59 -15.46 12.94
C PRO A 33 9.12 -15.25 12.61
N GLY A 34 8.83 -14.97 11.34
CA GLY A 34 7.49 -15.04 10.78
C GLY A 34 6.67 -13.78 10.90
N ARG A 35 5.35 -13.93 10.92
CA ARG A 35 4.38 -12.83 10.72
C ARG A 35 4.51 -11.67 11.70
N HIS A 36 5.19 -11.85 12.83
CA HIS A 36 5.31 -10.81 13.86
C HIS A 36 6.26 -9.68 13.48
N VAL A 37 7.19 -9.92 12.55
CA VAL A 37 8.28 -8.97 12.26
C VAL A 37 7.76 -7.67 11.64
N HIS A 38 6.63 -7.69 10.91
CA HIS A 38 6.04 -6.50 10.30
C HIS A 38 4.94 -5.81 11.15
N TYR A 39 4.61 -6.33 12.33
CA TYR A 39 3.55 -5.76 13.17
C TYR A 39 3.83 -4.32 13.60
N PRO A 40 5.06 -3.94 14.04
CA PRO A 40 5.32 -2.57 14.45
C PRO A 40 5.03 -1.57 13.32
N GLY A 41 5.45 -1.88 12.09
CA GLY A 41 5.15 -1.05 10.91
C GLY A 41 3.65 -0.86 10.63
N LEU A 42 2.84 -1.91 10.79
CA LEU A 42 1.39 -1.79 10.67
C LEU A 42 0.80 -0.91 11.77
N VAL A 43 1.20 -1.14 13.03
CA VAL A 43 0.69 -0.37 14.18
C VAL A 43 1.07 1.10 14.02
N SER A 44 2.29 1.39 13.58
CA SER A 44 2.74 2.75 13.30
C SER A 44 1.88 3.44 12.26
N GLN A 45 1.61 2.76 11.13
CA GLN A 45 0.73 3.28 10.09
C GLN A 45 -0.65 3.66 10.65
N LEU A 46 -1.26 2.81 11.48
CA LEU A 46 -2.56 3.08 12.10
C LEU A 46 -2.50 4.25 13.08
N ILE A 47 -1.44 4.36 13.88
CA ILE A 47 -1.23 5.48 14.82
C ILE A 47 -1.09 6.81 14.10
N ILE A 48 -0.34 6.84 12.99
CA ILE A 48 -0.14 8.07 12.20
C ILE A 48 -1.47 8.56 11.62
N LEU A 49 -2.31 7.64 11.15
CA LEU A 49 -3.63 7.93 10.60
C LEU A 49 -4.64 8.36 11.68
N GLU A 50 -4.45 7.96 12.94
CA GLU A 50 -5.32 8.34 14.05
C GLU A 50 -5.04 9.79 14.52
N LYS A 51 -5.83 10.72 13.99
CA LYS A 51 -5.67 12.16 14.23
C LYS A 51 -5.93 12.57 15.69
N SER A 52 -6.61 11.75 16.48
CA SER A 52 -6.85 12.06 17.90
C SER A 52 -5.60 11.90 18.77
N LEU A 53 -4.53 11.26 18.26
CA LEU A 53 -3.29 11.07 18.99
C LEU A 53 -2.37 12.30 18.89
N PRO A 54 -1.62 12.63 19.98
CA PRO A 54 -0.68 13.75 19.98
C PRO A 54 0.32 13.68 18.82
N LEU A 55 0.62 14.82 18.20
CA LEU A 55 1.55 14.89 17.07
C LEU A 55 2.93 14.32 17.44
N GLU A 56 3.47 14.69 18.60
CA GLU A 56 4.76 14.19 19.10
C GLU A 56 4.81 12.66 19.18
N PHE A 57 3.71 12.04 19.64
CA PHE A 57 3.60 10.59 19.69
C PHE A 57 3.59 9.99 18.28
N ARG A 58 2.82 10.56 17.35
CA ARG A 58 2.77 10.11 15.95
C ARG A 58 4.12 10.26 15.25
N THR A 59 4.85 11.35 15.47
CA THR A 59 6.20 11.57 14.92
C THR A 59 7.20 10.54 15.45
N ARG A 60 7.20 10.26 16.76
CA ARG A 60 8.08 9.23 17.34
C ARG A 60 7.78 7.84 16.76
N VAL A 61 6.50 7.50 16.64
CA VAL A 61 6.03 6.22 16.12
C VAL A 61 6.30 6.07 14.62
N PHE A 62 6.38 7.18 13.88
CA PHE A 62 6.76 7.21 12.47
C PHE A 62 8.15 6.60 12.24
N SER A 63 9.19 7.20 12.84
CA SER A 63 10.57 6.75 12.63
C SER A 63 10.77 5.31 13.09
N ALA A 64 10.21 4.94 14.25
CA ALA A 64 10.30 3.57 14.75
C ALA A 64 9.56 2.55 13.86
N GLY A 65 8.45 2.96 13.23
CA GLY A 65 7.69 2.12 12.31
C GLY A 65 8.41 1.83 11.00
N GLU A 66 9.03 2.86 10.43
CA GLU A 66 9.87 2.78 9.24
C GLU A 66 11.07 1.85 9.48
N ASP A 67 11.84 2.10 10.55
CA ASP A 67 12.99 1.26 10.93
C ASP A 67 12.59 -0.21 11.11
N ALA A 68 11.44 -0.46 11.73
CA ALA A 68 10.93 -1.81 11.93
C ALA A 68 10.58 -2.50 10.61
N ILE A 69 10.03 -1.78 9.63
CA ILE A 69 9.74 -2.33 8.30
C ILE A 69 11.04 -2.66 7.55
N ILE A 70 12.03 -1.77 7.60
CA ILE A 70 13.33 -2.01 6.95
C ILE A 70 13.99 -3.25 7.54
N LYS A 71 14.01 -3.38 8.88
CA LYS A 71 14.51 -4.58 9.56
C LYS A 71 13.68 -5.83 9.27
N ALA A 72 12.37 -5.68 9.05
CA ALA A 72 11.52 -6.80 8.66
C ALA A 72 11.87 -7.28 7.25
N LEU A 73 12.00 -6.36 6.30
CA LEU A 73 12.32 -6.66 4.90
C LEU A 73 13.72 -7.22 4.71
N SER A 74 14.68 -6.86 5.56
CA SER A 74 16.02 -7.47 5.53
C SER A 74 16.02 -8.94 5.96
N ARG A 75 15.03 -9.37 6.74
CA ARG A 75 14.83 -10.78 7.14
C ARG A 75 13.89 -11.53 6.21
N GLU A 76 12.81 -10.88 5.80
CA GLU A 76 11.73 -11.45 4.99
C GLU A 76 11.45 -10.55 3.77
N PRO A 77 12.33 -10.55 2.74
CA PRO A 77 12.19 -9.66 1.58
C PRO A 77 10.99 -10.03 0.68
N ALA A 78 10.37 -11.20 0.90
CA ALA A 78 9.20 -11.68 0.17
C ALA A 78 7.86 -11.31 0.83
N ASP A 79 7.79 -10.19 1.56
CA ASP A 79 6.54 -9.64 2.09
C ASP A 79 6.06 -8.41 1.30
N ALA A 80 5.08 -8.62 0.44
CA ALA A 80 4.50 -7.56 -0.38
C ALA A 80 3.78 -6.46 0.42
N PHE A 81 3.26 -6.76 1.62
CA PHE A 81 2.62 -5.76 2.46
C PHE A 81 3.67 -4.90 3.18
N ALA A 82 4.79 -5.48 3.60
CA ALA A 82 5.88 -4.71 4.19
C ALA A 82 6.46 -3.72 3.16
N TRP A 83 6.69 -4.15 1.91
CA TRP A 83 7.08 -3.24 0.82
C TRP A 83 6.07 -2.14 0.53
N ALA A 84 4.77 -2.48 0.54
CA ALA A 84 3.71 -1.47 0.37
C ALA A 84 3.74 -0.43 1.50
N ARG A 85 3.94 -0.86 2.75
CA ARG A 85 4.06 0.08 3.86
C ARG A 85 5.33 0.93 3.77
N LEU A 86 6.46 0.36 3.36
CA LEU A 86 7.68 1.14 3.15
C LEU A 86 7.47 2.24 2.11
N CYS A 87 6.84 1.92 0.97
CA CYS A 87 6.45 2.93 -0.03
C CYS A 87 5.61 4.06 0.58
N TRP A 88 4.64 3.72 1.44
CA TRP A 88 3.82 4.73 2.14
C TRP A 88 4.64 5.61 3.09
N PHE A 89 5.59 5.04 3.85
CA PHE A 89 6.49 5.80 4.72
C PHE A 89 7.37 6.75 3.92
N GLU A 90 7.97 6.27 2.83
CA GLU A 90 8.81 7.07 1.92
C GLU A 90 8.03 8.25 1.32
N ILE A 91 6.79 8.02 0.86
CA ILE A 91 5.93 9.10 0.33
C ILE A 91 5.61 10.13 1.41
N LEU A 92 5.34 9.70 2.65
CA LEU A 92 5.04 10.64 3.72
C LEU A 92 6.25 11.47 4.13
N GLN A 93 7.44 10.89 4.10
CA GLN A 93 8.66 11.57 4.53
C GLN A 93 9.19 12.51 3.44
N ASN A 94 9.26 12.03 2.20
CA ASN A 94 10.02 12.65 1.12
C ASN A 94 9.14 13.05 -0.08
N GLY A 95 7.86 12.72 -0.06
CA GLY A 95 6.98 12.80 -1.22
C GLY A 95 7.21 11.64 -2.19
N PRO A 96 6.45 11.59 -3.31
CA PRO A 96 6.71 10.64 -4.39
C PRO A 96 8.10 10.87 -4.98
N GLY A 97 8.96 9.85 -4.91
CA GLY A 97 10.25 9.79 -5.61
C GLY A 97 10.76 8.36 -5.80
N GLU A 98 12.06 8.25 -6.14
CA GLU A 98 12.71 6.98 -6.50
C GLU A 98 12.60 5.91 -5.40
N ASN A 99 12.83 6.27 -4.13
CA ASN A 99 12.76 5.31 -3.02
C ASN A 99 11.36 4.70 -2.86
N SER A 100 10.33 5.55 -2.80
CA SER A 100 8.94 5.09 -2.73
C SER A 100 8.53 4.27 -3.95
N LEU A 101 9.00 4.64 -5.15
CA LEU A 101 8.70 3.90 -6.37
C LEU A 101 9.39 2.52 -6.37
N ASN A 102 10.64 2.44 -5.92
CA ASN A 102 11.37 1.18 -5.78
C ASN A 102 10.68 0.26 -4.77
N ALA A 103 10.25 0.77 -3.61
CA ALA A 103 9.47 0.00 -2.65
C ALA A 103 8.13 -0.47 -3.24
N LEU A 104 7.46 0.36 -4.04
CA LEU A 104 6.22 0.01 -4.73
C LEU A 104 6.42 -1.10 -5.76
N LYS A 105 7.48 -1.01 -6.58
CA LYS A 105 7.88 -2.07 -7.53
C LYS A 105 8.10 -3.39 -6.79
N MET A 106 8.84 -3.37 -5.69
CA MET A 106 9.07 -4.57 -4.89
C MET A 106 7.76 -5.15 -4.35
N SER A 107 6.83 -4.31 -3.87
CA SER A 107 5.49 -4.80 -3.48
C SER A 107 4.82 -5.54 -4.62
N VAL A 108 4.81 -4.96 -5.83
CA VAL A 108 4.22 -5.59 -7.03
C VAL A 108 4.93 -6.90 -7.36
N TYR A 109 6.26 -6.91 -7.45
CA TYR A 109 7.04 -8.10 -7.85
C TYR A 109 6.89 -9.26 -6.88
N THR A 110 6.84 -8.99 -5.57
CA THR A 110 6.68 -10.03 -4.56
C THR A 110 5.31 -10.72 -4.62
N ALA A 111 4.24 -9.99 -4.92
CA ALA A 111 2.89 -10.57 -5.00
C ALA A 111 1.98 -9.78 -5.95
N PRO A 112 2.11 -9.95 -7.28
CA PRO A 112 1.51 -9.05 -8.26
C PRO A 112 -0.03 -9.12 -8.30
N ALA A 113 -0.63 -10.27 -7.98
CA ALA A 113 -2.08 -10.49 -8.00
C ALA A 113 -2.74 -10.40 -6.61
N LYS A 114 -2.06 -9.81 -5.62
CA LYS A 114 -2.58 -9.73 -4.24
C LYS A 114 -3.78 -8.78 -4.16
N ARG A 115 -4.99 -9.35 -4.18
CA ARG A 115 -6.28 -8.61 -4.22
C ARG A 115 -6.38 -7.43 -3.26
N SER A 116 -5.94 -7.60 -2.01
CA SER A 116 -6.02 -6.57 -0.97
C SER A 116 -5.11 -5.35 -1.23
N LEU A 117 -4.12 -5.47 -2.12
CA LEU A 117 -3.17 -4.41 -2.43
C LEU A 117 -3.38 -3.78 -3.81
N ILE A 118 -4.16 -4.39 -4.70
CA ILE A 118 -4.21 -3.97 -6.11
C ILE A 118 -4.63 -2.51 -6.26
N PHE A 119 -5.75 -2.11 -5.65
CA PHE A 119 -6.23 -0.73 -5.77
C PHE A 119 -5.31 0.27 -5.04
N TRP A 120 -4.80 -0.11 -3.87
CA TRP A 120 -3.83 0.72 -3.17
C TRP A 120 -2.57 0.96 -4.02
N ARG A 121 -2.07 -0.07 -4.72
CA ARG A 121 -0.92 0.07 -5.62
C ARG A 121 -1.22 0.95 -6.82
N LEU A 122 -2.40 0.84 -7.40
CA LEU A 122 -2.82 1.71 -8.50
C LEU A 122 -2.89 3.17 -8.05
N GLU A 123 -3.41 3.44 -6.86
CA GLU A 123 -3.42 4.77 -6.26
C GLU A 123 -1.98 5.29 -6.05
N MET A 124 -1.07 4.47 -5.51
CA MET A 124 0.32 4.89 -5.32
C MET A 124 1.07 5.05 -6.64
N LEU A 125 0.85 4.19 -7.64
CA LEU A 125 1.49 4.29 -8.96
C LEU A 125 1.08 5.58 -9.66
N ALA A 126 -0.18 6.02 -9.51
CA ALA A 126 -0.67 7.28 -10.06
C ALA A 126 0.03 8.51 -9.45
N LEU A 127 0.46 8.44 -8.17
CA LEU A 127 1.27 9.51 -7.55
C LEU A 127 2.65 9.67 -8.23
N HIS A 128 3.13 8.62 -8.92
CA HIS A 128 4.40 8.58 -9.62
C HIS A 128 4.28 8.79 -11.12
N ILE A 129 3.15 9.29 -11.65
CA ILE A 129 2.91 9.37 -13.10
C ILE A 129 4.03 10.07 -13.89
N ASN A 130 4.65 11.10 -13.30
CA ASN A 130 5.74 11.85 -13.91
C ASN A 130 7.07 11.08 -13.94
N ASP A 131 7.20 10.02 -13.14
CA ASP A 131 8.39 9.16 -13.04
C ASP A 131 8.25 7.88 -13.89
N TRP A 132 7.14 7.72 -14.63
CA TRP A 132 6.89 6.50 -15.38
C TRP A 132 7.84 6.36 -16.56
N ASN A 133 8.54 5.23 -16.59
CA ASN A 133 9.24 4.72 -17.75
C ASN A 133 8.52 3.48 -18.31
N THR A 134 9.06 2.88 -19.37
CA THR A 134 8.45 1.72 -20.03
C THR A 134 8.29 0.50 -19.10
N GLU A 135 9.20 0.32 -18.13
CA GLU A 135 9.09 -0.74 -17.12
C GLU A 135 7.90 -0.49 -16.19
N ILE A 136 7.77 0.73 -15.67
CA ILE A 136 6.67 1.11 -14.77
C ILE A 136 5.33 1.07 -15.50
N GLU A 137 5.28 1.56 -16.73
CA GLU A 137 4.07 1.52 -17.55
C GLU A 137 3.58 0.07 -17.74
N SER A 138 4.50 -0.85 -18.04
CA SER A 138 4.18 -2.28 -18.14
C SER A 138 3.62 -2.85 -16.83
N LEU A 139 4.20 -2.47 -15.67
CA LEU A 139 3.69 -2.85 -14.36
C LEU A 139 2.27 -2.30 -14.11
N VAL A 140 2.03 -1.03 -14.42
CA VAL A 140 0.73 -0.38 -14.27
C VAL A 140 -0.32 -1.08 -15.12
N ARG A 141 -0.04 -1.30 -16.41
CA ARG A 141 -0.94 -2.03 -17.33
C ARG A 141 -1.31 -3.39 -16.75
N ARG A 142 -0.35 -4.13 -16.22
CA ARG A 142 -0.63 -5.44 -15.59
C ARG A 142 -1.46 -5.33 -14.30
N GLN A 143 -1.23 -4.32 -13.46
CA GLN A 143 -2.07 -4.08 -12.29
C GLN A 143 -3.50 -3.67 -12.67
N ILE A 144 -3.67 -2.89 -13.74
CA ILE A 144 -4.98 -2.54 -14.31
C ILE A 144 -5.75 -3.79 -14.73
N GLU A 145 -5.11 -4.72 -15.47
CA GLU A 145 -5.75 -5.98 -15.86
C GLU A 145 -6.27 -6.77 -14.65
N TYR A 146 -5.46 -6.87 -13.59
CA TYR A 146 -5.87 -7.56 -12.37
C TYR A 146 -6.99 -6.81 -11.63
N ALA A 147 -6.91 -5.48 -11.55
CA ALA A 147 -7.93 -4.66 -10.92
C ALA A 147 -9.28 -4.79 -11.64
N TRP A 148 -9.26 -4.75 -12.97
CA TRP A 148 -10.45 -4.91 -13.81
C TRP A 148 -11.13 -6.25 -13.54
N LYS A 149 -10.36 -7.34 -13.47
CA LYS A 149 -10.90 -8.67 -13.14
C LYS A 149 -11.54 -8.75 -11.74
N ILE A 150 -11.12 -7.91 -10.80
CA ILE A 150 -11.65 -7.87 -9.44
C ILE A 150 -12.89 -6.99 -9.35
N SER A 151 -12.82 -5.76 -9.84
CA SER A 151 -13.93 -4.80 -9.77
C SER A 151 -13.85 -3.77 -10.90
N PRO A 152 -14.50 -4.03 -12.05
CA PRO A 152 -14.53 -3.13 -13.20
C PRO A 152 -15.01 -1.72 -12.85
N ARG A 153 -16.06 -1.61 -12.02
CA ARG A 153 -16.59 -0.32 -11.58
C ARG A 153 -15.58 0.48 -10.78
N ARG A 154 -14.87 -0.16 -9.84
CA ARG A 154 -13.84 0.52 -9.05
C ARG A 154 -12.63 0.90 -9.91
N THR A 155 -12.23 0.06 -10.85
CA THR A 155 -11.14 0.36 -11.79
C THR A 155 -11.50 1.53 -12.71
N ALA A 156 -12.72 1.57 -13.26
CA ALA A 156 -13.20 2.69 -14.06
C ALA A 156 -13.23 4.00 -13.27
N SER A 157 -13.77 3.97 -12.04
CA SER A 157 -13.79 5.13 -11.15
C SER A 157 -12.39 5.62 -10.80
N TRP A 158 -11.46 4.71 -10.51
CA TRP A 158 -10.06 5.05 -10.26
C TRP A 158 -9.42 5.70 -11.50
N ALA A 159 -9.55 5.09 -12.68
CA ALA A 159 -8.96 5.59 -13.91
C ALA A 159 -9.49 6.99 -14.27
N ALA A 160 -10.80 7.23 -14.10
CA ALA A 160 -11.38 8.55 -14.29
C ALA A 160 -10.81 9.59 -13.31
N SER A 161 -10.68 9.24 -12.02
CA SER A 161 -10.15 10.15 -11.00
C SER A 161 -8.66 10.45 -11.12
N SER A 162 -7.90 9.59 -11.81
CA SER A 162 -6.47 9.73 -12.04
C SER A 162 -6.13 10.19 -13.46
N GLU A 163 -7.12 10.53 -14.29
CA GLU A 163 -6.95 10.93 -15.69
C GLU A 163 -6.26 9.84 -16.56
N LEU A 164 -6.47 8.57 -16.22
CA LEU A 164 -5.87 7.39 -16.87
C LEU A 164 -6.88 6.56 -17.67
N THR A 165 -8.02 7.14 -18.06
CA THR A 165 -9.09 6.44 -18.80
C THR A 165 -8.60 5.88 -20.13
N GLU A 166 -7.78 6.62 -20.89
CA GLU A 166 -7.24 6.15 -22.17
C GLU A 166 -6.29 4.97 -21.98
N MET A 167 -5.41 5.01 -20.96
CA MET A 167 -4.56 3.86 -20.63
C MET A 167 -5.41 2.64 -20.24
N LEU A 168 -6.50 2.85 -19.48
CA LEU A 168 -7.42 1.76 -19.17
C LEU A 168 -8.00 1.18 -20.47
N ARG A 169 -8.47 2.01 -21.41
CA ARG A 169 -8.99 1.54 -22.71
C ARG A 169 -7.96 0.70 -23.47
N ASP A 170 -6.72 1.17 -23.55
CA ASP A 170 -5.62 0.48 -24.25
C ASP A 170 -5.33 -0.91 -23.68
N VAL A 171 -5.53 -1.10 -22.38
CA VAL A 171 -5.29 -2.38 -21.70
C VAL A 171 -6.46 -3.36 -21.87
N LEU A 172 -7.68 -2.85 -22.09
CA LEU A 172 -8.88 -3.67 -22.15
C LEU A 172 -9.12 -4.27 -23.54
N SER A 173 -9.71 -5.46 -23.56
CA SER A 173 -10.24 -6.05 -24.79
C SER A 173 -11.41 -5.21 -25.33
N LEU A 174 -11.73 -5.30 -26.64
CA LEU A 174 -12.87 -4.56 -27.23
C LEU A 174 -14.19 -4.79 -26.46
N LYS A 175 -14.43 -6.02 -25.99
CA LYS A 175 -15.61 -6.36 -25.18
C LYS A 175 -15.59 -5.64 -23.83
N ASP A 176 -14.42 -5.55 -23.20
CA ASP A 176 -14.26 -4.87 -21.93
C ASP A 176 -14.29 -3.34 -22.09
N GLN A 177 -13.85 -2.79 -23.22
CA GLN A 177 -13.98 -1.38 -23.56
C GLN A 177 -15.46 -0.98 -23.65
N GLN A 178 -16.30 -1.75 -24.35
CA GLN A 178 -17.75 -1.51 -24.36
C GLN A 178 -18.37 -1.55 -22.96
N ARG A 179 -17.86 -2.45 -22.10
CA ARG A 179 -18.29 -2.52 -20.70
C ARG A 179 -17.84 -1.29 -19.91
N LEU A 180 -16.66 -0.75 -20.18
CA LEU A 180 -16.17 0.49 -19.58
C LEU A 180 -17.06 1.66 -19.96
N ASP A 181 -17.44 1.79 -21.24
CA ASP A 181 -18.34 2.85 -21.71
C ASP A 181 -19.66 2.84 -20.93
N ASN A 182 -20.29 1.66 -20.83
CA ASN A 182 -21.52 1.50 -20.06
C ASN A 182 -21.39 1.79 -18.55
N ILE A 183 -20.18 1.84 -17.99
CA ILE A 183 -19.94 2.19 -16.58
C ILE A 183 -19.74 3.70 -16.42
N LEU A 184 -19.21 4.37 -17.45
CA LEU A 184 -18.90 5.79 -17.45
C LEU A 184 -20.08 6.67 -17.91
N ASP A 185 -21.01 6.10 -18.68
CA ASP A 185 -22.32 6.70 -19.01
C ASP A 185 -23.27 6.74 -17.80
#